data_AF-A0A1V6M185-F1
#
_entry.id   AF-A0A1V6M185-F1
#
_cell.length_a   1.000
_cell.length_b   1.000
_cell.length_c   1.000
_cell.angle_alpha   90.00
_cell.angle_beta   90.00
_cell.angle_gamma   90.00
#
_symmetry.space_group_name_H-M   'P 1'
#
loop_
_entity.id
_entity.type
_entity.pdbx_description
1 polymer ?
#
loop_
_entity_poly.entity_id
_entity_poly.type
_entity_poly.pdbx_seq_one_letter_code
_entity_poly.pdbx_strand_id
1 'polypeptide(L)' 'MNRDRIFKQGLIAHKKDRLAELEIKADRCRKDINIYLFSYEGIKGMEFDKARQAFEDLSCAVDEYKVLREEMRRIENEL' A
#
# COMPACT_ATOMS: atom_id res chain seq x y z
N MET A 1 -10.83 -18.64 -27.45
CA MET A 1 -10.60 -18.83 -26.01
C MET A 1 -9.25 -18.30 -25.48
N ASN A 2 -8.27 -17.92 -26.30
CA ASN A 2 -6.93 -17.56 -25.77
C ASN A 2 -6.75 -16.06 -25.37
N ARG A 3 -7.51 -15.13 -25.97
CA ARG A 3 -7.35 -13.68 -25.72
C ARG A 3 -7.81 -13.24 -24.33
N ASP A 4 -8.93 -13.78 -23.86
CA ASP A 4 -9.53 -13.37 -22.58
C ASP A 4 -8.63 -13.76 -21.39
N ARG A 5 -8.06 -14.96 -21.45
CA ARG A 5 -7.06 -15.43 -20.48
C ARG A 5 -5.81 -14.55 -20.46
N ILE A 6 -5.26 -14.21 -21.62
CA ILE A 6 -4.06 -13.34 -21.73
C ILE A 6 -4.36 -11.95 -21.15
N PHE A 7 -5.54 -11.40 -21.44
CA PHE A 7 -5.97 -10.11 -20.91
C PHE A 7 -6.07 -10.13 -19.38
N LYS A 8 -6.75 -11.13 -18.80
CA LYS A 8 -6.86 -11.30 -17.34
C LYS A 8 -5.49 -11.46 -16.67
N GLN A 9 -4.57 -12.20 -17.29
CA GLN A 9 -3.19 -12.32 -16.79
C GLN A 9 -2.44 -10.99 -16.80
N GLY A 10 -2.59 -10.17 -17.86
CA GLY A 10 -2.03 -8.82 -17.91
C GLY A 10 -2.58 -7.90 -16.83
N LEU A 11 -3.89 -7.98 -16.56
CA LEU A 11 -4.53 -7.21 -15.49
C LEU A 11 -4.02 -7.62 -14.10
N ILE A 12 -3.84 -8.93 -13.85
CA ILE A 12 -3.25 -9.43 -12.61
C ILE A 12 -1.81 -8.92 -12.45
N ALA A 13 -1.00 -8.93 -13.52
CA ALA A 13 0.37 -8.42 -13.48
C ALA A 13 0.42 -6.95 -13.08
N HIS A 14 -0.38 -6.10 -13.73
CA HIS A 14 -0.46 -4.68 -13.38
C HIS A 14 -0.91 -4.44 -11.94
N LYS A 15 -1.86 -5.24 -11.44
CA LYS A 15 -2.28 -5.17 -10.04
C LYS A 15 -1.19 -5.62 -9.06
N LYS A 16 -0.35 -6.60 -9.42
CA LYS A 16 0.82 -7.01 -8.62
C LYS A 16 1.85 -5.89 -8.51
N ASP A 17 2.14 -5.22 -9.62
CA ASP A 17 3.06 -4.08 -9.63
C ASP A 17 2.54 -2.98 -8.69
N ARG A 18 1.23 -2.69 -8.76
CA ARG A 18 0.59 -1.74 -7.85
C ARG A 18 0.63 -2.16 -6.38
N LEU A 19 0.46 -3.44 -6.07
CA LEU A 19 0.61 -3.94 -4.69
C LEU A 19 2.03 -3.70 -4.15
N ALA A 20 3.07 -3.93 -4.98
CA ALA A 20 4.44 -3.66 -4.59
C ALA A 20 4.70 -2.17 -4.29
N GLU A 21 4.12 -1.26 -5.07
CA GLU A 21 4.17 0.18 -4.80
C GLU A 21 3.50 0.55 -3.46
N LEU A 22 2.36 -0.08 -3.16
CA LEU A 22 1.64 0.16 -1.90
C LEU A 22 2.42 -0.37 -0.69
N GLU A 23 3.13 -1.49 -0.82
CA GLU A 23 4.01 -2.02 0.21
C GLU A 23 5.18 -1.06 0.52
N ILE A 24 5.81 -0.50 -0.53
CA ILE A 24 6.85 0.52 -0.39
C ILE A 24 6.29 1.76 0.29
N LYS A 25 5.11 2.23 -0.12
CA LYS A 25 4.43 3.38 0.49
C LYS A 25 4.13 3.13 1.97
N ALA A 26 3.61 1.96 2.31
CA ALA A 26 3.29 1.59 3.69
C ALA A 26 4.54 1.55 4.59
N ASP A 27 5.65 0.98 4.11
CA ASP A 27 6.90 0.98 4.87
C ASP A 27 7.44 2.41 5.09
N ARG A 28 7.34 3.27 4.07
CA ARG A 28 7.70 4.68 4.20
C ARG A 28 6.84 5.39 5.25
N CYS A 29 5.51 5.30 5.17
CA CYS A 29 4.62 5.92 6.14
C CYS A 29 4.92 5.43 7.57
N ARG A 30 5.19 4.14 7.76
CA ARG A 30 5.61 3.57 9.05
C ARG A 30 6.90 4.21 9.57
N LYS A 31 7.90 4.43 8.72
CA LYS A 31 9.15 5.11 9.08
C LYS A 31 8.90 6.58 9.43
N ASP A 32 8.08 7.28 8.65
CA ASP A 32 7.73 8.68 8.87
C ASP A 32 7.00 8.86 10.21
N ILE A 33 6.02 8.00 10.51
CA ILE A 33 5.34 7.97 11.83
C ILE A 33 6.37 7.81 12.96
N ASN A 34 7.31 6.87 12.80
CA ASN A 34 8.34 6.65 13.82
C ASN A 34 9.23 7.87 14.00
N ILE A 35 9.62 8.54 12.92
CA ILE A 35 10.44 9.77 12.96
C ILE A 35 9.67 10.91 13.63
N TYR A 36 8.38 11.08 13.32
CA TYR A 36 7.59 12.20 13.82
C TYR A 36 7.18 12.05 15.28
N LEU A 37 7.02 10.80 15.77
CA LEU A 37 6.56 10.51 17.13
C LEU A 37 7.67 10.12 18.10
N PHE A 38 8.77 9.54 17.62
CA PHE A 38 9.86 9.09 18.50
C PHE A 38 11.09 9.97 18.30
N SER A 39 11.59 10.48 19.42
CA SER A 39 12.86 11.19 19.49
C SER A 39 14.04 10.22 19.39
N TYR A 40 14.94 10.43 18.42
CA TYR A 40 16.29 9.85 18.42
C TYR A 40 17.26 10.93 18.93
N GLU A 41 18.18 10.59 19.84
CA GLU A 41 19.23 11.49 20.36
C GLU A 41 18.74 12.83 20.97
N GLY A 42 17.65 12.81 21.72
CA GLY A 42 17.22 13.97 22.53
C GLY A 42 16.47 15.07 21.77
N ILE A 43 16.22 14.91 20.47
CA ILE A 43 15.37 15.81 19.68
C ILE A 43 13.92 15.32 19.77
N LYS A 44 13.03 16.10 20.42
CA LYS A 44 11.60 15.78 20.52
C LYS A 44 10.95 15.66 19.13
N GLY A 45 10.68 14.42 18.69
CA GLY A 45 9.67 14.13 17.68
C GLY A 45 8.29 14.43 18.28
N MET A 46 7.81 15.65 18.11
CA MET A 46 6.46 16.07 18.51
C MET A 46 5.76 16.74 17.33
N GLU A 47 5.98 16.23 16.11
CA GLU A 47 5.33 16.71 14.89
C GLU A 47 4.01 15.97 14.67
N PHE A 48 3.07 16.12 15.62
CA PHE A 48 1.82 15.35 15.66
C PHE A 48 0.98 15.49 14.39
N ASP A 49 0.93 16.67 13.77
CA ASP A 49 0.19 16.87 12.53
C ASP A 49 0.78 16.06 11.37
N LYS A 50 2.13 15.98 11.29
CA LYS A 50 2.81 15.17 10.27
C LYS A 50 2.65 13.68 10.56
N ALA A 51 2.71 13.28 11.82
CA ALA A 51 2.42 11.90 12.23
C ALA A 51 0.99 11.51 11.85
N ARG A 52 0.00 12.38 12.10
CA ARG A 52 -1.39 12.15 11.71
C ARG A 52 -1.53 11.98 10.20
N GLN A 53 -0.91 12.85 9.41
CA GLN A 53 -0.94 12.72 7.95
C GLN A 53 -0.32 11.38 7.49
N ALA A 54 0.81 11.00 8.07
CA ALA A 54 1.46 9.73 7.75
C ALA A 54 0.60 8.51 8.14
N PHE A 55 -0.19 8.59 9.21
CA PHE A 55 -1.17 7.57 9.57
C PHE A 55 -2.35 7.50 8.59
N GLU A 56 -2.87 8.64 8.14
CA GLU A 56 -3.93 8.71 7.14
C GLU A 56 -3.46 8.09 5.82
N ASP A 57 -2.25 8.45 5.39
CA ASP A 57 -1.64 7.91 4.16
C ASP A 57 -1.38 6.40 4.26
N LEU A 58 -0.95 5.92 5.43
CA LEU A 58 -0.77 4.49 5.70
C LEU A 58 -2.12 3.76 5.64
N SER A 59 -3.15 4.31 6.28
CA SER A 59 -4.50 3.72 6.31
C SER A 59 -5.07 3.60 4.90
N CYS A 60 -4.96 4.67 4.10
CA CYS A 60 -5.35 4.66 2.69
C CYS A 60 -4.59 3.60 1.88
N ALA A 61 -3.27 3.47 2.09
CA ALA A 61 -2.47 2.47 1.38
C ALA A 61 -2.89 1.02 1.74
N VAL A 62 -3.18 0.77 3.02
CA VAL A 62 -3.65 -0.53 3.50
C VAL A 62 -5.04 -0.87 2.95
N ASP A 63 -5.95 0.10 2.87
CA ASP A 63 -7.29 -0.13 2.34
C ASP A 63 -7.27 -0.35 0.83
N GLU A 64 -6.47 0.41 0.08
CA GLU A 64 -6.24 0.16 -1.35
C GLU A 64 -5.63 -1.24 -1.58
N TYR A 65 -4.68 -1.66 -0.74
CA TYR A 65 -4.08 -2.99 -0.80
C TYR A 65 -5.14 -4.10 -0.64
N LYS A 66 -6.03 -3.97 0.35
CA LYS A 66 -7.11 -4.95 0.58
C LYS A 66 -8.05 -5.04 -0.63
N VAL A 67 -8.46 -3.90 -1.20
CA VAL A 67 -9.33 -3.85 -2.37
C VAL A 67 -8.67 -4.54 -3.56
N LEU A 68 -7.41 -4.20 -3.87
CA LEU A 68 -6.68 -4.80 -4.98
C LEU A 68 -6.49 -6.31 -4.82
N ARG A 69 -6.23 -6.79 -3.59
CA ARG A 69 -6.14 -8.23 -3.30
C ARG A 69 -7.46 -8.95 -3.57
N GLU A 70 -8.59 -8.37 -3.16
CA GLU A 70 -9.91 -8.96 -3.43
C GLU A 70 -10.26 -8.93 -4.93
N GLU A 71 -9.93 -7.86 -5.65
CA GLU A 71 -10.11 -7.79 -7.10
C GLU A 71 -9.29 -8.85 -7.84
N MET A 72 -8.02 -9.01 -7.47
CA MET A 72 -7.16 -10.06 -8.03
C MET A 72 -7.73 -11.45 -7.77
N ARG A 73 -8.18 -11.73 -6.53
CA ARG A 73 -8.80 -13.00 -6.17
C ARG A 73 -10.03 -13.29 -7.02
N ARG A 74 -10.86 -12.28 -7.31
CA ARG A 74 -12.02 -12.44 -8.22
C ARG A 74 -11.58 -12.80 -9.63
N ILE A 75 -10.61 -12.09 -10.20
CA ILE A 75 -10.09 -12.39 -11.55
C ILE A 75 -9.49 -13.80 -11.60
N GLU A 76 -8.74 -14.21 -10.58
CA GLU A 76 -8.14 -15.54 -10.47
C GLU A 76 -9.19 -16.66 -10.37
N ASN A 77 -10.33 -16.41 -9.72
CA ASN A 77 -11.44 -17.38 -9.65
C ASN A 77 -12.25 -17.49 -10.95
N GLU A 78 -12.14 -16.51 -11.85
CA GLU A 78 -12.79 -16.49 -13.16
C GLU A 78 -11.85 -16.94 -14.31
N LEU A 79 -10.63 -17.35 -13.98
CA LEU A 79 -9.61 -17.87 -14.90
C LEU A 79 -9.68 -19.39 -15.04
#